data_AF-A0A2N3TE57-F1
#
_entry.id   AF-A0A2N3TE57-F1
#
_cell.length_a   1.000
_cell.length_b   1.000
_cell.length_c   1.000
_cell.angle_alpha   90.00
_cell.angle_beta   90.00
_cell.angle_gamma   90.00
#
_symmetry.space_group_name_H-M   'P 1'
#
loop_
_entity.id
_entity.type
_entity.pdbx_description
1 polymer ?
#
loop_
_entity_poly.entity_id
_entity_poly.type
_entity_poly.pdbx_seq_one_letter_code
_entity_poly.pdbx_strand_id
1 'polypeptide(L)'
;MRTHLIIIIVLILNLHSFAQTNKKNDNGKFYTIKGLITDKNSKDTLHLVIVEFMNKENKLIKAMRSDFDGIYYSSICSKELIDDSLLIKTTNAFYKQEVFNYKIVSDTIININMDSDSNKTFSKEKFEEYNRLRMYGRGCGLVDDDEYDELEYQRNLKTYKHYCTGQIKKYRSLIDDNAIFSEWILIEK
;
A
#
# COMPACT_ATOMS: atom_id res chain seq x y z
N MET A 1 -18.85 39.46 41.00
CA MET A 1 -17.78 39.71 40.00
C MET A 1 -16.71 38.61 39.92
N ARG A 2 -16.14 38.13 41.05
CA ARG A 2 -15.09 37.09 41.03
C ARG A 2 -15.53 35.73 40.44
N THR A 3 -16.78 35.31 40.65
CA THR A 3 -17.32 34.04 40.13
C THR A 3 -17.51 34.05 38.61
N HIS A 4 -17.96 35.16 38.02
CA HIS A 4 -18.10 35.27 36.57
C HIS A 4 -16.75 35.25 35.83
N LEU A 5 -15.70 35.78 36.46
CA LEU A 5 -14.35 35.80 35.89
C LEU A 5 -13.75 34.38 35.80
N ILE A 6 -14.00 33.54 36.80
CA ILE A 6 -13.56 32.12 36.83
C ILE A 6 -14.27 31.31 35.73
N ILE A 7 -15.57 31.52 35.55
CA ILE A 7 -16.35 30.83 34.52
C ILE A 7 -15.84 31.16 33.11
N ILE A 8 -15.47 32.42 32.85
CA ILE A 8 -14.93 32.86 31.55
C ILE A 8 -13.56 32.20 31.29
N ILE A 9 -12.68 32.13 32.29
CA ILE A 9 -11.35 31.50 32.15
C ILE A 9 -11.48 30.00 31.85
N VAL A 10 -12.39 29.30 32.56
CA VAL A 10 -12.66 27.87 32.32
C VAL A 10 -13.24 27.64 30.92
N LEU A 11 -14.08 28.54 30.41
CA LEU A 11 -14.61 28.46 29.04
C LEU A 11 -13.52 28.67 27.97
N ILE A 12 -12.61 29.62 28.17
CA ILE A 12 -11.50 29.90 27.23
C ILE A 12 -10.51 28.72 27.18
N LEU A 13 -10.20 28.12 28.33
CA LEU A 13 -9.32 26.94 28.40
C LEU A 13 -9.93 25.71 27.71
N ASN A 14 -11.25 25.51 27.82
CA ASN A 14 -11.94 24.43 27.10
C ASN A 14 -12.06 24.69 25.59
N LEU A 15 -12.17 25.95 25.16
CA LEU A 15 -12.17 26.31 23.74
C LEU A 15 -10.80 26.06 23.06
N HIS A 16 -9.69 26.27 23.78
CA HIS A 16 -8.36 25.91 23.27
C HIS A 16 -8.17 24.41 23.09
N SER A 17 -8.72 23.58 23.98
CA SER A 17 -8.68 22.12 23.85
C SER A 17 -9.51 21.62 22.66
N PHE A 18 -10.62 22.28 22.33
CA PHE A 18 -11.43 21.93 21.14
C PHE A 18 -10.81 22.42 19.81
N ALA A 19 -10.01 23.49 19.82
CA ALA A 19 -9.34 23.98 18.61
C ALA A 19 -8.16 23.10 18.16
N GLN A 20 -7.62 22.25 19.04
CA GLN A 20 -6.46 21.39 18.76
C GLN A 20 -6.80 20.00 18.17
N THR A 21 -8.07 19.63 18.02
CA THR A 21 -8.45 18.37 17.35
C THR A 21 -8.62 18.50 15.84
N ASN A 22 -8.42 19.70 15.28
CA ASN A 22 -8.21 19.89 13.84
C ASN A 22 -6.80 19.44 13.46
N LYS A 23 -6.50 18.13 13.55
CA LYS A 23 -5.46 17.56 12.69
C LYS A 23 -5.93 17.86 11.27
N LYS A 24 -5.33 18.86 10.63
CA LYS A 24 -5.39 19.00 9.18
C LYS A 24 -5.15 17.60 8.63
N ASN A 25 -6.10 17.10 7.86
CA ASN A 25 -5.94 15.87 7.14
C ASN A 25 -4.91 16.17 6.04
N ASP A 26 -3.63 16.25 6.41
CA ASP A 26 -2.55 16.59 5.49
C ASP A 26 -2.53 15.47 4.47
N ASN A 27 -2.86 15.79 3.23
CA ASN A 27 -2.93 14.80 2.16
C ASN A 27 -1.56 14.16 1.95
N GLY A 28 -1.54 12.85 1.74
CA GLY A 28 -0.31 12.11 1.45
C GLY A 28 0.08 12.26 -0.01
N LYS A 29 1.33 11.93 -0.30
CA LYS A 29 1.85 11.76 -1.67
C LYS A 29 2.01 10.28 -1.96
N PHE A 30 1.84 9.90 -3.22
CA PHE A 30 2.26 8.59 -3.66
C PHE A 30 3.72 8.61 -4.09
N TYR A 31 4.42 7.55 -3.73
CA TYR A 31 5.69 7.22 -4.31
C TYR A 31 5.56 5.91 -5.08
N THR A 32 5.91 5.95 -6.35
CA THR A 32 5.98 4.79 -7.21
C THR A 32 7.35 4.14 -7.06
N ILE A 33 7.34 2.84 -6.76
CA ILE A 33 8.52 2.00 -6.67
C ILE A 33 8.40 0.95 -7.75
N LYS A 34 9.43 0.85 -8.58
CA LYS A 34 9.57 -0.25 -9.53
C LYS A 34 10.97 -0.83 -9.49
N GLY A 35 11.14 -2.03 -10.01
CA GLY A 35 12.44 -2.66 -9.99
C GLY A 35 12.48 -3.99 -10.71
N LEU A 36 13.70 -4.47 -10.92
CA LEU A 36 13.99 -5.80 -11.42
C LEU A 36 14.61 -6.64 -10.30
N ILE A 37 14.18 -7.89 -10.17
CA ILE A 37 14.74 -8.84 -9.21
C ILE A 37 15.52 -9.90 -9.98
N THR A 38 16.80 -10.09 -9.64
CA THR A 38 17.68 -11.06 -10.30
C THR A 38 18.43 -11.94 -9.31
N ASP A 39 18.85 -13.13 -9.76
CA ASP A 39 19.87 -13.91 -9.07
C ASP A 39 21.20 -13.14 -9.12
N LYS A 40 21.87 -13.03 -7.98
CA LYS A 40 23.09 -12.24 -7.87
C LYS A 40 24.24 -12.79 -8.72
N ASN A 41 24.33 -14.11 -8.90
CA ASN A 41 25.41 -14.80 -9.57
C ASN A 41 25.12 -15.00 -11.07
N SER A 42 23.99 -15.62 -11.42
CA SER A 42 23.62 -15.90 -12.82
C SER A 42 23.09 -14.68 -13.56
N LYS A 43 22.59 -13.67 -12.81
CA LYS A 43 21.87 -12.49 -13.34
C LYS A 43 20.52 -12.82 -13.98
N ASP A 44 20.05 -14.05 -13.84
CA ASP A 44 18.73 -14.43 -14.33
C ASP A 44 17.64 -13.70 -13.53
N THR A 45 16.55 -13.35 -14.21
CA THR A 45 15.39 -12.70 -13.61
C THR A 45 14.61 -13.68 -12.73
N LEU A 46 14.17 -13.20 -11.57
CA LEU A 46 13.45 -14.01 -10.59
C LEU A 46 11.97 -13.68 -10.59
N HIS A 47 11.17 -14.63 -11.09
CA HIS A 47 9.72 -14.52 -11.11
C HIS A 47 9.09 -14.90 -9.77
N LEU A 48 7.90 -14.36 -9.52
CA LEU A 48 7.06 -14.68 -8.35
C LEU A 48 7.75 -14.46 -6.99
N VAL A 49 8.73 -13.57 -6.93
CA VAL A 49 9.36 -13.16 -5.67
C VAL A 49 8.36 -12.29 -4.91
N ILE A 50 8.10 -12.62 -3.65
CA ILE A 50 7.24 -11.82 -2.79
C ILE A 50 8.05 -10.61 -2.31
N VAL A 51 7.52 -9.40 -2.55
CA VAL A 51 8.08 -8.13 -2.08
C VAL A 51 7.12 -7.53 -1.06
N GLU A 52 7.58 -7.40 0.17
CA GLU A 52 6.83 -6.82 1.28
C GLU A 52 7.41 -5.45 1.61
N PHE A 53 6.53 -4.44 1.60
CA PHE A 53 6.83 -3.07 1.98
C PHE A 53 6.27 -2.82 3.38
N MET A 54 7.15 -2.50 4.32
CA MET A 54 6.83 -2.27 5.72
C MET A 54 7.32 -0.89 6.16
N ASN A 55 6.69 -0.33 7.20
CA ASN A 55 7.22 0.86 7.85
C ASN A 55 8.34 0.50 8.85
N LYS A 56 8.93 1.52 9.48
CA LYS A 56 10.00 1.39 10.47
C LYS A 56 9.63 0.56 11.72
N GLU A 57 8.34 0.38 11.98
CA GLU A 57 7.80 -0.44 13.08
C GLU A 57 7.44 -1.87 12.63
N ASN A 58 7.83 -2.28 11.42
CA ASN A 58 7.49 -3.57 10.79
C ASN A 58 5.98 -3.77 10.52
N LYS A 59 5.18 -2.70 10.51
CA LYS A 59 3.79 -2.78 10.05
C LYS A 59 3.80 -2.96 8.52
N LEU A 60 3.13 -4.01 8.03
CA LEU A 60 2.95 -4.23 6.60
C LEU A 60 2.12 -3.09 5.99
N ILE A 61 2.69 -2.42 5.00
CA ILE A 61 2.02 -1.40 4.19
C ILE A 61 1.37 -2.05 2.98
N LYS A 62 2.16 -2.83 2.23
CA LYS A 62 1.72 -3.49 0.99
C LYS A 62 2.61 -4.69 0.71
N ALA A 63 2.05 -5.73 0.11
CA ALA A 63 2.80 -6.87 -0.40
C ALA A 63 2.42 -7.11 -1.85
N MET A 64 3.37 -7.52 -2.68
CA MET A 64 3.14 -7.85 -4.08
C MET A 64 4.13 -8.92 -4.55
N ARG A 65 4.04 -9.31 -5.83
CA ARG A 65 4.93 -10.31 -6.43
C ARG A 65 5.56 -9.79 -7.71
N SER A 66 6.82 -10.11 -7.95
CA SER A 66 7.40 -9.90 -9.28
C SER A 66 6.64 -10.73 -10.33
N ASP A 67 6.55 -10.17 -11.52
CA ASP A 67 5.96 -10.82 -12.69
C ASP A 67 6.91 -11.90 -13.27
N PHE A 68 6.57 -12.41 -14.46
CA PHE A 68 7.36 -13.45 -15.12
C PHE A 68 8.74 -12.97 -15.58
N ASP A 69 8.92 -11.66 -15.77
CA ASP A 69 10.19 -11.04 -16.15
C ASP A 69 10.99 -10.57 -14.92
N GLY A 70 10.51 -10.89 -13.71
CA GLY A 70 11.12 -10.46 -12.45
C GLY A 70 10.93 -8.97 -12.15
N ILE A 71 10.06 -8.29 -12.89
CA ILE A 71 9.74 -6.88 -12.68
C ILE A 71 8.69 -6.78 -11.58
N TYR A 72 8.81 -5.73 -10.77
CA TYR A 72 7.79 -5.39 -9.79
C TYR A 72 7.44 -3.90 -9.83
N TYR A 73 6.20 -3.60 -9.43
CA TYR A 73 5.66 -2.25 -9.39
C TYR A 73 4.73 -2.09 -8.18
N SER A 74 4.91 -1.03 -7.41
CA SER A 74 4.06 -0.71 -6.27
C SER A 74 3.99 0.79 -6.02
N SER A 75 2.80 1.28 -5.69
CA SER A 75 2.59 2.64 -5.19
C SER A 75 2.42 2.61 -3.67
N ILE A 76 3.19 3.44 -2.97
CA ILE A 76 3.19 3.56 -1.50
C ILE A 76 2.71 4.97 -1.11
N CYS A 77 1.81 5.04 -0.14
CA CYS A 77 1.38 6.31 0.42
C CYS A 77 2.37 6.82 1.46
N SER A 78 2.77 8.10 1.35
CA SER A 78 3.70 8.74 2.29
C SER A 78 3.20 8.76 3.74
N LYS A 79 1.88 8.66 3.97
CA LYS A 79 1.27 8.59 5.32
C LYS A 79 1.53 7.29 6.05
N GLU A 80 1.82 6.22 5.33
CA GLU A 80 2.12 4.92 5.92
C GLU A 80 3.61 4.80 6.32
N LEU A 81 4.43 5.78 5.92
CA LEU A 81 5.85 5.84 6.24
C LEU A 81 6.08 6.52 7.58
N ILE A 82 7.16 6.11 8.25
CA ILE A 82 7.67 6.75 9.48
C ILE A 82 9.06 7.27 9.14
N ASP A 83 9.29 8.57 9.28
CA ASP A 83 10.55 9.26 8.90
C ASP A 83 10.97 9.02 7.44
N ASP A 84 10.00 8.92 6.52
CA ASP A 84 10.20 8.57 5.11
C ASP A 84 10.92 7.21 4.89
N SER A 85 10.90 6.35 5.90
CA SER A 85 11.60 5.06 5.92
C SER A 85 10.69 3.94 5.46
N LEU A 86 11.20 3.13 4.55
CA LEU A 86 10.55 1.96 3.98
C LEU A 86 11.45 0.74 4.15
N LEU A 87 10.98 -0.25 4.89
CA LEU A 87 11.64 -1.53 5.03
C LEU A 87 11.12 -2.47 3.93
N ILE A 88 12.03 -2.96 3.10
CA ILE A 88 11.72 -3.85 1.98
C ILE A 88 12.24 -5.23 2.34
N LYS A 89 11.35 -6.22 2.30
CA LYS A 89 11.67 -7.63 2.51
C LYS A 89 11.31 -8.42 1.27
N THR A 90 12.25 -9.20 0.76
CA THR A 90 12.01 -10.09 -0.38
C THR A 90 12.15 -11.55 0.01
N THR A 91 11.16 -12.34 -0.39
CA THR A 91 11.08 -13.77 -0.08
C THR A 91 10.87 -14.57 -1.36
N ASN A 92 11.75 -15.55 -1.57
CA ASN A 92 11.57 -16.61 -2.56
C ASN A 92 11.95 -17.95 -1.91
N ALA A 93 11.41 -19.05 -2.43
CA ALA A 93 11.70 -20.39 -1.93
C ALA A 93 13.22 -20.63 -1.91
N PHE A 94 13.90 -20.58 -3.06
CA PHE A 94 15.28 -21.06 -3.18
C PHE A 94 16.36 -20.02 -2.89
N TYR A 95 16.00 -18.90 -2.28
CA TYR A 95 16.89 -17.76 -2.07
C TYR A 95 16.89 -17.32 -0.62
N LYS A 96 17.98 -16.66 -0.21
CA LYS A 96 18.06 -15.97 1.07
C LYS A 96 17.03 -14.86 1.10
N GLN A 97 16.44 -14.66 2.27
CA GLN A 97 15.56 -13.53 2.47
C GLN A 97 16.41 -12.28 2.61
N GLU A 98 16.16 -11.29 1.76
CA GLU A 98 16.80 -9.98 1.87
C GLU A 98 15.88 -9.04 2.64
N VAL A 99 16.46 -8.25 3.55
CA VAL A 99 15.77 -7.20 4.29
C VAL A 99 16.66 -5.98 4.29
N PHE A 100 16.15 -4.85 3.77
CA PHE A 100 16.90 -3.61 3.75
C PHE A 100 15.98 -2.41 3.95
N ASN A 101 16.55 -1.34 4.50
CA ASN A 101 15.84 -0.10 4.73
C ASN A 101 16.17 0.90 3.62
N TYR A 102 15.16 1.60 3.13
CA TYR A 102 15.27 2.60 2.08
C TYR A 102 14.56 3.88 2.51
N LYS A 103 15.23 5.03 2.33
CA LYS A 103 14.61 6.34 2.56
C LYS A 103 13.97 6.82 1.27
N ILE A 104 12.65 6.87 1.21
CA ILE A 104 11.90 7.21 0.01
C ILE A 104 11.38 8.65 0.06
N VAL A 105 11.87 9.49 -0.85
CA VAL A 105 11.50 10.91 -0.94
C VAL A 105 10.84 11.28 -2.28
N SER A 106 10.84 10.34 -3.22
CA SER A 106 10.28 10.46 -4.57
C SER A 106 10.05 9.08 -5.16
N ASP A 107 9.45 9.05 -6.35
CA ASP A 107 9.43 7.85 -7.19
C ASP A 107 10.85 7.32 -7.38
N THR A 108 11.01 5.99 -7.38
CA THR A 108 12.32 5.36 -7.34
C THR A 108 12.35 4.02 -8.05
N ILE A 109 13.52 3.69 -8.59
CA ILE A 109 13.82 2.37 -9.13
C ILE A 109 14.74 1.65 -8.15
N ILE A 110 14.34 0.47 -7.68
CA ILE A 110 15.10 -0.34 -6.73
C ILE A 110 15.29 -1.71 -7.34
N ASN A 111 16.52 -2.03 -7.78
CA ASN A 111 16.83 -3.37 -8.26
C ASN A 111 17.30 -4.23 -7.09
N ILE A 112 16.85 -5.48 -7.05
CA ILE A 112 17.12 -6.41 -5.97
C ILE A 112 17.89 -7.60 -6.53
N ASN A 113 19.03 -7.89 -5.94
CA ASN A 113 19.84 -9.05 -6.30
C ASN A 113 19.75 -10.04 -5.14
N MET A 114 19.17 -11.22 -5.38
CA MET A 114 19.00 -12.23 -4.34
C MET A 114 20.09 -13.29 -4.44
N ASP A 115 20.60 -13.71 -3.29
CA ASP A 115 21.56 -14.81 -3.19
C ASP A 115 20.81 -16.15 -3.09
N SER A 116 21.11 -17.10 -3.99
CA SER A 116 20.59 -18.46 -3.91
C SER A 116 20.95 -19.10 -2.56
N ASP A 117 20.04 -19.85 -1.96
CA ASP A 117 20.27 -20.58 -0.72
C ASP A 117 20.12 -22.08 -0.97
N SER A 118 21.21 -22.70 -1.43
CA SER A 118 21.26 -24.13 -1.76
C SER A 118 21.00 -25.05 -0.57
N ASN A 119 21.15 -24.53 0.65
CA ASN A 119 20.98 -25.29 1.89
C ASN A 119 19.58 -25.11 2.51
N LYS A 120 18.74 -24.27 1.91
CA LYS A 120 17.41 -23.95 2.43
C LYS A 120 16.46 -25.11 2.20
N THR A 121 16.13 -25.77 3.30
CA THR A 121 15.07 -26.78 3.34
C THR A 121 13.80 -26.14 3.87
N PHE A 122 12.69 -26.30 3.14
CA PHE A 122 11.37 -25.92 3.64
C PHE A 122 10.73 -27.11 4.34
N SER A 123 10.22 -26.89 5.55
CA SER A 123 9.19 -27.78 6.07
C SER A 123 7.94 -27.66 5.19
N LYS A 124 7.15 -28.73 5.14
CA LYS A 124 5.87 -28.73 4.42
C LYS A 124 4.99 -27.54 4.81
N GLU A 125 4.91 -27.24 6.12
CA GLU A 125 4.16 -26.09 6.66
C GLU A 125 4.64 -24.74 6.11
N LYS A 126 5.96 -24.49 6.09
CA LYS A 126 6.52 -23.24 5.54
C LYS A 126 6.30 -23.11 4.03
N PHE A 127 6.34 -24.23 3.30
CA PHE A 127 6.06 -24.25 1.88
C PHE A 127 4.57 -23.98 1.59
N GLU A 128 3.67 -24.53 2.42
CA GLU A 128 2.23 -24.24 2.35
C GLU A 128 1.93 -22.78 2.69
N GLU A 129 2.58 -22.19 3.69
CA GLU A 129 2.50 -20.75 4.00
C GLU A 129 2.92 -19.88 2.80
N TYR A 130 4.08 -20.20 2.19
CA TYR A 130 4.54 -19.55 0.96
C TYR A 130 3.53 -19.67 -0.18
N ASN A 131 2.94 -20.85 -0.38
CA ASN A 131 1.91 -21.08 -1.41
C ASN A 131 0.59 -20.36 -1.10
N ARG A 132 0.19 -20.22 0.16
CA ARG A 132 -0.99 -19.43 0.54
C ARG A 132 -0.79 -17.96 0.20
N LEU A 133 0.40 -17.41 0.45
CA LEU A 133 0.77 -16.06 0.02
C LEU A 133 0.80 -15.93 -1.52
N ARG A 134 1.13 -17.00 -2.24
CA ARG A 134 1.03 -17.09 -3.71
C ARG A 134 -0.43 -17.07 -4.22
N MET A 135 -1.41 -17.45 -3.40
CA MET A 135 -2.83 -17.55 -3.81
C MET A 135 -3.66 -16.28 -3.57
N TYR A 136 -3.10 -15.21 -2.97
CA TYR A 136 -3.82 -13.93 -2.81
C TYR A 136 -3.93 -13.10 -4.10
N GLY A 137 -3.46 -13.62 -5.25
CA GLY A 137 -3.93 -13.13 -6.54
C GLY A 137 -5.35 -13.62 -6.76
N ARG A 138 -6.35 -12.84 -6.29
CA ARG A 138 -7.75 -13.03 -6.72
C ARG A 138 -7.76 -13.17 -8.23
N GLY A 139 -8.45 -14.21 -8.69
CA GLY A 139 -8.35 -14.73 -10.04
C GLY A 139 -8.49 -13.66 -11.11
N CYS A 140 -7.75 -13.86 -12.20
CA CYS A 140 -8.11 -13.31 -13.49
C CYS A 140 -9.43 -13.98 -13.93
N GLY A 141 -10.54 -13.56 -13.32
CA GLY A 141 -11.87 -13.91 -13.75
C GLY A 141 -12.28 -12.91 -14.81
N LEU A 142 -12.11 -13.28 -16.08
CA LEU A 142 -12.92 -12.72 -17.15
C LEU A 142 -14.33 -13.28 -16.93
N VAL A 143 -15.12 -12.58 -16.13
CA VAL A 143 -16.56 -12.77 -16.09
C VAL A 143 -17.11 -11.55 -16.81
N ASP A 144 -17.39 -11.73 -18.10
CA ASP A 144 -18.10 -10.74 -18.92
C ASP A 144 -19.56 -10.68 -18.43
N ASP A 145 -19.83 -9.87 -17.42
CA ASP A 145 -21.17 -9.43 -17.03
C ASP A 145 -21.40 -7.98 -17.51
N ASP A 146 -21.12 -7.73 -18.79
CA ASP A 146 -21.11 -6.39 -19.43
C ASP A 146 -22.39 -5.58 -19.17
N GLU A 147 -23.56 -6.22 -19.08
CA GLU A 147 -24.84 -5.54 -18.87
C GLU A 147 -25.02 -5.03 -17.43
N TYR A 148 -24.52 -5.77 -16.43
CA TYR A 148 -24.56 -5.33 -15.03
C TYR A 148 -23.58 -4.20 -14.77
N ASP A 149 -22.37 -4.33 -15.31
CA ASP A 149 -21.31 -3.32 -15.19
C ASP A 149 -21.71 -2.02 -15.89
N GLU A 150 -22.37 -2.09 -17.04
CA GLU A 150 -22.91 -0.91 -17.72
C GLU A 150 -24.04 -0.24 -16.89
N LEU A 151 -24.96 -1.03 -16.32
CA LEU A 151 -26.00 -0.51 -15.44
C LEU A 151 -25.41 0.13 -14.16
N GLU A 152 -24.39 -0.48 -13.57
CA GLU A 152 -23.70 0.08 -12.41
C GLU A 152 -23.00 1.38 -12.78
N TYR A 153 -22.24 1.42 -13.88
CA TYR A 153 -21.62 2.64 -14.41
C TYR A 153 -22.63 3.77 -14.61
N GLN A 154 -23.78 3.48 -15.19
CA GLN A 154 -24.82 4.48 -15.44
C GLN A 154 -25.58 4.91 -14.17
N ARG A 155 -25.77 4.07 -13.17
CA ARG A 155 -26.64 4.41 -12.01
C ARG A 155 -25.88 4.76 -10.75
N ASN A 156 -24.62 4.35 -10.62
CA ASN A 156 -23.87 4.50 -9.39
C ASN A 156 -23.40 5.97 -9.20
N LEU A 157 -24.08 6.67 -8.28
CA LEU A 157 -23.77 8.06 -7.89
C LEU A 157 -22.82 8.15 -6.69
N LYS A 158 -22.28 7.03 -6.23
CA LYS A 158 -21.40 6.99 -5.05
C LYS A 158 -20.17 7.87 -5.28
N THR A 159 -19.72 8.45 -4.17
CA THR A 159 -18.54 9.29 -4.13
C THR A 159 -17.50 8.63 -3.24
N TYR A 160 -16.25 8.68 -3.65
CA TYR A 160 -15.15 8.03 -2.97
C TYR A 160 -14.06 9.04 -2.63
N LYS A 161 -13.39 8.83 -1.51
CA LYS A 161 -12.18 9.55 -1.10
C LYS A 161 -10.98 8.65 -1.27
N HIS A 162 -9.98 9.12 -1.99
CA HIS A 162 -8.70 8.45 -2.06
C HIS A 162 -8.04 8.42 -0.67
N TYR A 163 -7.64 7.24 -0.17
CA TYR A 163 -7.13 7.08 1.20
C TYR A 163 -5.87 7.93 1.46
N CYS A 164 -4.96 7.98 0.49
CA CYS A 164 -3.70 8.71 0.59
C CYS A 164 -3.86 10.23 0.34
N THR A 165 -4.17 10.59 -0.91
CA THR A 165 -4.21 11.98 -1.40
C THR A 165 -5.43 12.76 -0.93
N GLY A 166 -6.44 12.10 -0.37
CA GLY A 166 -7.69 12.73 0.03
C GLY A 166 -8.56 13.24 -1.12
N GLN A 167 -8.15 13.00 -2.38
CA GLN A 167 -8.91 13.38 -3.56
C GLN A 167 -10.30 12.76 -3.53
N ILE A 168 -11.32 13.52 -3.93
CA ILE A 168 -12.70 13.04 -3.98
C ILE A 168 -13.10 12.88 -5.45
N LYS A 169 -13.59 11.69 -5.82
CA LYS A 169 -14.09 11.38 -7.16
C LYS A 169 -15.42 10.63 -7.09
N LYS A 170 -16.23 10.77 -8.13
CA LYS A 170 -17.43 9.95 -8.32
C LYS A 170 -17.05 8.59 -8.89
N TYR A 171 -17.87 7.58 -8.67
CA TYR A 171 -17.69 6.22 -9.20
C TYR A 171 -17.31 6.22 -10.69
N ARG A 172 -18.07 6.92 -11.55
CA ARG A 172 -17.78 6.98 -12.99
C ARG A 172 -16.38 7.47 -13.32
N SER A 173 -15.95 8.56 -12.70
CA SER A 173 -14.60 9.08 -12.92
C SER A 173 -13.50 8.11 -12.46
N LEU A 174 -13.78 7.22 -11.50
CA LEU A 174 -12.84 6.16 -11.13
C LEU A 174 -12.75 5.07 -12.20
N ILE A 175 -13.89 4.70 -12.80
CA ILE A 175 -13.95 3.73 -13.89
C ILE A 175 -13.25 4.29 -15.14
N ASP A 176 -13.58 5.53 -15.53
CA ASP A 176 -12.99 6.19 -16.71
C ASP A 176 -11.46 6.29 -16.62
N ASP A 177 -10.94 6.51 -15.41
CA ASP A 177 -9.50 6.62 -15.14
C ASP A 177 -8.81 5.26 -14.90
N ASN A 178 -9.54 4.14 -15.01
CA ASN A 178 -9.07 2.78 -14.64
C ASN A 178 -8.45 2.73 -13.24
N ALA A 179 -9.07 3.40 -12.26
CA ALA A 179 -8.53 3.54 -10.93
C ALA A 179 -8.56 2.23 -10.14
N ILE A 180 -7.55 2.00 -9.30
CA ILE A 180 -7.48 0.84 -8.41
C ILE A 180 -8.41 1.04 -7.22
N PHE A 181 -9.61 0.46 -7.25
CA PHE A 181 -10.65 0.68 -6.23
C PHE A 181 -10.24 0.37 -4.78
N SER A 182 -9.27 -0.52 -4.54
CA SER A 182 -8.75 -0.78 -3.18
C SER A 182 -8.08 0.45 -2.54
N GLU A 183 -7.79 1.49 -3.32
CA GLU A 183 -7.21 2.75 -2.86
C GLU A 183 -8.28 3.84 -2.59
N TRP A 184 -9.56 3.50 -2.68
CA TRP A 184 -10.68 4.43 -2.57
C TRP A 184 -11.66 4.01 -1.48
N ILE A 185 -11.99 4.96 -0.59
CA ILE A 185 -12.91 4.75 0.54
C ILE A 185 -14.26 5.37 0.15
N LEU A 186 -15.34 4.58 0.22
CA LEU A 186 -16.69 5.08 -0.01
C LEU A 186 -17.03 6.17 1.02
N ILE A 187 -17.48 7.32 0.53
CA ILE A 187 -18.05 8.38 1.37
C ILE A 187 -19.57 8.29 1.20
N GLU A 188 -20.23 7.64 2.15
CA GLU A 188 -21.69 7.70 2.22
C GLU A 188 -22.10 9.10 2.69
N LYS A 189 -23.03 9.72 1.96
CA LYS A 189 -23.69 10.97 2.33
C LYS A 189 -25.14 10.69 2.66
#